data_AF-A0A972Y184-F1
#
_entry.id   AF-A0A972Y184-F1
#
_cell.length_a   1.000
_cell.length_b   1.000
_cell.length_c   1.000
_cell.angle_alpha   90.00
_cell.angle_beta   90.00
_cell.angle_gamma   90.00
#
_symmetry.space_group_name_H-M   'P 1'
#
loop_
_entity.id
_entity.type
_entity.pdbx_description
1 polymer ?
#
loop_
_entity_poly.entity_id
_entity_poly.type
_entity_poly.pdbx_seq_one_letter_code
_entity_poly.pdbx_strand_id
1 'polypeptide(L)'
;MKEYYLFIILSSIPLLNYSQVGIGTTTPDDNIILEVLSIERLRIDSGDQVYASSTGGTETLPFYSFSGDEDTGIWTNGANNLSIGSKAQEFLTLYCGLEGELVVNQDGDAINTHVETNENSNSLYIIGMNNRIGILIGSPATEIHVGGTSSVIRVDALNSINNGNNNGVDLSPLAASANVTSLFHLLHFLTILK
;
A
#
# COMPACT_ATOMS: atom_id res chain seq x y z
N MET A 1 43.19 -64.43 -53.04
CA MET A 1 42.45 -64.22 -51.77
C MET A 1 42.01 -62.77 -51.75
N LYS A 2 40.71 -62.50 -51.63
CA LYS A 2 40.17 -61.13 -51.55
C LYS A 2 40.02 -60.79 -50.06
N GLU A 3 40.73 -59.79 -49.57
CA GLU A 3 40.45 -59.19 -48.27
C GLU A 3 39.80 -57.83 -48.47
N TYR A 4 38.66 -57.64 -47.80
CA TYR A 4 37.83 -56.45 -47.87
C TYR A 4 38.35 -55.43 -46.85
N TYR A 5 38.81 -54.28 -47.33
CA TYR A 5 39.11 -53.14 -46.46
C TYR A 5 37.80 -52.58 -45.90
N LEU A 6 37.64 -52.65 -44.58
CA LEU A 6 36.56 -51.98 -43.86
C LEU A 6 36.82 -50.47 -43.88
N PHE A 7 36.13 -49.75 -44.77
CA PHE A 7 36.16 -48.29 -44.83
C PHE A 7 35.09 -47.74 -43.88
N ILE A 8 35.50 -47.23 -42.72
CA ILE A 8 34.57 -46.50 -41.83
C ILE A 8 34.51 -45.04 -42.30
N ILE A 9 33.31 -44.63 -42.72
CA ILE A 9 32.97 -43.26 -43.10
C ILE A 9 32.77 -42.46 -41.81
N LEU A 10 33.58 -41.41 -41.59
CA LEU A 10 33.33 -40.43 -40.54
C LEU A 10 32.49 -39.29 -41.14
N SER A 11 31.16 -39.38 -41.04
CA SER A 11 30.27 -38.27 -41.37
C SER A 11 30.23 -37.28 -40.19
N SER A 12 30.57 -36.02 -40.47
CA SER A 12 30.42 -34.92 -39.52
C SER A 12 28.94 -34.56 -39.40
N ILE A 13 28.25 -35.11 -38.40
CA ILE A 13 26.92 -34.67 -38.00
C ILE A 13 27.08 -33.29 -37.32
N PRO A 14 26.45 -32.21 -37.81
CA PRO A 14 26.35 -31.00 -37.00
C PRO A 14 25.43 -31.31 -35.80
N LEU A 15 26.01 -31.45 -34.61
CA LEU A 15 25.24 -31.49 -33.38
C LEU A 15 24.55 -30.14 -33.20
N LEU A 16 23.23 -30.09 -33.39
CA LEU A 16 22.40 -29.02 -32.81
C LEU A 16 22.37 -29.26 -31.30
N ASN A 17 23.27 -28.61 -30.59
CA ASN A 17 23.35 -28.67 -29.13
C ASN A 17 22.27 -27.76 -28.53
N TYR A 18 21.08 -28.28 -28.25
CA TYR A 18 20.15 -27.60 -27.34
C TYR A 18 20.69 -27.74 -25.91
N SER A 19 21.13 -26.61 -25.32
CA SER A 19 21.88 -26.56 -24.07
C SER A 19 21.03 -26.16 -22.85
N GLN A 20 19.72 -26.44 -22.83
CA GLN A 20 18.85 -26.09 -21.70
C GLN A 20 18.59 -27.33 -20.80
N VAL A 21 18.55 -27.14 -19.48
CA VAL A 21 18.10 -28.16 -18.51
C VAL A 21 16.78 -27.67 -17.94
N GLY A 22 15.75 -28.50 -17.98
CA GLY A 22 14.63 -28.34 -17.07
C GLY A 22 14.75 -29.35 -15.94
N ILE A 23 14.66 -28.87 -14.71
CA ILE A 23 14.36 -29.74 -13.56
C ILE A 23 12.85 -29.67 -13.41
N GLY A 24 12.14 -30.52 -14.17
CA GLY A 24 10.68 -30.47 -14.36
C GLY A 24 10.23 -30.22 -15.82
N THR A 25 11.13 -29.83 -16.72
CA THR A 25 10.81 -29.60 -18.14
C THR A 25 11.83 -30.20 -19.11
N THR A 26 11.36 -30.66 -20.27
CA THR A 26 12.19 -31.22 -21.35
C THR A 26 12.10 -30.41 -22.65
N THR A 27 11.28 -29.35 -22.63
CA THR A 27 11.16 -28.31 -23.66
C THR A 27 11.10 -26.96 -22.94
N PRO A 28 12.24 -26.50 -22.37
CA PRO A 28 12.29 -25.23 -21.68
C PRO A 28 11.78 -24.12 -22.59
N ASP A 29 10.99 -23.18 -22.06
CA ASP A 29 10.49 -22.04 -22.86
C ASP A 29 11.70 -21.36 -23.49
N ASP A 30 11.63 -21.05 -24.78
CA ASP A 30 12.72 -20.40 -25.51
C ASP A 30 13.04 -19.00 -24.93
N ASN A 31 12.18 -18.46 -24.06
CA ASN A 31 12.37 -17.24 -23.26
C ASN A 31 12.80 -17.48 -21.78
N ILE A 32 12.93 -18.72 -21.28
CA ILE A 32 13.31 -19.05 -19.89
C ILE A 32 14.48 -20.05 -19.84
N ILE A 33 15.60 -19.63 -19.24
CA ILE A 33 16.91 -20.33 -19.37
C ILE A 33 17.14 -21.43 -18.31
N LEU A 34 16.70 -21.21 -17.08
CA LEU A 34 16.40 -22.27 -16.14
C LEU A 34 15.23 -21.74 -15.35
N GLU A 35 14.22 -22.59 -15.33
CA GLU A 35 13.51 -22.92 -14.12
C GLU A 35 14.52 -23.15 -12.96
N VAL A 36 15.04 -22.04 -12.40
CA VAL A 36 16.07 -21.81 -11.34
C VAL A 36 17.60 -21.84 -11.69
N LEU A 37 18.17 -20.77 -12.29
CA LEU A 37 19.62 -20.59 -12.55
C LEU A 37 20.45 -20.16 -11.32
N SER A 38 21.61 -20.84 -11.09
CA SER A 38 22.85 -20.59 -10.31
C SER A 38 22.83 -19.89 -8.94
N ILE A 39 21.73 -19.27 -8.58
CA ILE A 39 21.38 -18.76 -7.27
C ILE A 39 19.96 -19.26 -7.05
N GLU A 40 19.77 -20.08 -6.02
CA GLU A 40 18.43 -20.49 -5.62
C GLU A 40 17.61 -19.22 -5.34
N ARG A 41 16.59 -18.96 -6.16
CA ARG A 41 15.69 -17.81 -5.98
C ARG A 41 14.55 -18.19 -5.05
N LEU A 42 14.07 -19.43 -5.17
CA LEU A 42 12.92 -19.95 -4.47
C LEU A 42 13.26 -21.35 -3.96
N ARG A 43 13.11 -21.57 -2.64
CA ARG A 43 13.27 -22.87 -2.01
C ARG A 43 11.94 -23.33 -1.45
N ILE A 44 11.56 -24.58 -1.69
CA ILE A 44 10.42 -25.23 -1.03
C ILE A 44 11.01 -26.17 0.01
N ASP A 45 10.83 -25.83 1.28
CA ASP A 45 11.38 -26.59 2.39
C ASP A 45 10.35 -27.56 2.99
N SER A 46 10.85 -28.58 3.69
CA SER A 46 10.04 -29.62 4.34
C SER A 46 9.24 -29.13 5.57
N GLY A 47 9.47 -27.90 6.02
CA GLY A 47 8.78 -27.26 7.14
C GLY A 47 7.61 -26.36 6.73
N ASP A 48 6.94 -26.66 5.60
CA ASP A 48 5.80 -25.90 5.04
C ASP A 48 6.12 -24.44 4.65
N GLN A 49 7.40 -24.10 4.47
CA GLN A 49 7.84 -22.75 4.13
C GLN A 49 8.38 -22.66 2.71
N VAL A 50 8.11 -21.51 2.09
CA VAL A 50 8.72 -21.11 0.84
C VAL A 50 9.70 -20.00 1.15
N TYR A 51 10.99 -20.26 0.96
CA TYR A 51 12.01 -19.25 1.22
C TYR A 51 12.33 -18.47 -0.04
N ALA A 52 12.44 -17.15 0.15
CA ALA A 52 13.33 -16.35 -0.66
C ALA A 52 14.76 -16.84 -0.41
N SER A 53 15.39 -17.43 -1.42
CA SER A 53 16.68 -18.09 -1.23
C SER A 53 17.88 -17.22 -1.62
N SER A 54 17.64 -15.95 -1.96
CA SER A 54 18.63 -14.88 -1.95
C SER A 54 18.65 -14.16 -0.58
N THR A 55 19.43 -13.07 -0.45
CA THR A 55 19.47 -12.22 0.76
C THR A 55 18.15 -11.54 1.14
N GLY A 56 17.03 -11.90 0.48
CA GLY A 56 15.73 -11.25 0.66
C GLY A 56 15.52 -10.01 -0.20
N GLY A 57 16.42 -9.75 -1.15
CA GLY A 57 16.38 -8.60 -2.04
C GLY A 57 16.95 -7.33 -1.40
N THR A 58 16.81 -6.21 -2.10
CA THR A 58 17.22 -4.87 -1.67
C THR A 58 16.24 -3.84 -2.22
N GLU A 59 16.26 -2.60 -1.73
CA GLU A 59 15.36 -1.53 -2.22
C GLU A 59 15.47 -1.28 -3.74
N THR A 60 16.68 -1.32 -4.30
CA THR A 60 16.92 -1.10 -5.74
C THR A 60 16.75 -2.36 -6.59
N LEU A 61 16.63 -3.52 -5.94
CA LEU A 61 16.42 -4.81 -6.59
C LEU A 61 15.63 -5.70 -5.63
N PRO A 62 14.30 -5.48 -5.53
CA PRO A 62 13.48 -6.23 -4.61
C PRO A 62 13.53 -7.72 -4.91
N PHE A 63 13.31 -8.54 -3.88
CA PHE A 63 13.33 -9.99 -4.06
C PHE A 63 12.24 -10.42 -5.03
N TYR A 64 11.05 -9.89 -4.81
CA TYR A 64 9.95 -9.98 -5.76
C TYR A 64 9.87 -8.65 -6.49
N SER A 65 10.16 -8.67 -7.79
CA SER A 65 10.05 -7.52 -8.69
C SER A 65 9.49 -7.96 -10.04
N PHE A 66 9.31 -7.01 -10.95
CA PHE A 66 8.60 -7.26 -12.21
C PHE A 66 9.55 -7.16 -13.39
N SER A 67 9.35 -8.03 -14.39
CA SER A 67 10.10 -7.95 -15.64
C SER A 67 9.82 -6.61 -16.32
N GLY A 68 10.86 -5.79 -16.51
CA GLY A 68 10.75 -4.44 -17.06
C GLY A 68 10.46 -3.34 -16.03
N ASP A 69 10.30 -3.70 -14.75
CA ASP A 69 10.15 -2.79 -13.60
C ASP A 69 10.83 -3.46 -12.40
N GLU A 70 12.16 -3.57 -12.51
CA GLU A 70 12.99 -4.37 -11.60
C GLU A 70 13.20 -3.70 -10.24
N ASP A 71 12.81 -2.44 -10.10
CA ASP A 71 12.98 -1.61 -8.92
C ASP A 71 11.67 -1.37 -8.15
N THR A 72 10.60 -2.04 -8.57
CA THR A 72 9.30 -2.07 -7.89
C THR A 72 9.03 -3.44 -7.33
N GLY A 73 8.74 -3.51 -6.02
CA GLY A 73 8.62 -4.82 -5.39
C GLY A 73 8.68 -4.87 -3.87
N ILE A 74 8.96 -6.09 -3.39
CA ILE A 74 8.99 -6.45 -1.97
C ILE A 74 10.35 -7.04 -1.63
N TRP A 75 10.93 -6.63 -0.50
CA TRP A 75 12.19 -7.17 0.00
C TRP A 75 12.23 -7.21 1.53
N THR A 76 13.16 -7.96 2.08
CA THR A 76 13.48 -7.91 3.52
C THR A 76 14.66 -6.99 3.76
N ASN A 77 14.58 -6.17 4.80
CA ASN A 77 15.63 -5.23 5.18
C ASN A 77 16.29 -5.67 6.50
N GLY A 78 16.82 -6.89 6.52
CA GLY A 78 17.30 -7.56 7.73
C GLY A 78 16.26 -8.51 8.37
N ALA A 79 16.58 -9.07 9.53
CA ALA A 79 15.70 -10.02 10.22
C ALA A 79 14.46 -9.30 10.81
N ASN A 80 13.27 -9.87 10.61
CA ASN A 80 11.97 -9.37 11.10
C ASN A 80 11.49 -8.06 10.44
N ASN A 81 11.99 -7.76 9.25
CA ASN A 81 11.69 -6.53 8.51
C ASN A 81 11.15 -6.88 7.12
N LEU A 82 9.93 -6.44 6.81
CA LEU A 82 9.33 -6.58 5.48
C LEU A 82 9.08 -5.21 4.87
N SER A 83 9.57 -4.99 3.66
CA SER A 83 9.56 -3.69 2.99
C SER A 83 8.88 -3.80 1.63
N ILE A 84 8.18 -2.75 1.20
CA ILE A 84 7.44 -2.65 -0.07
C ILE A 84 7.79 -1.32 -0.73
N GLY A 85 8.05 -1.30 -2.03
CA GLY A 85 8.50 -0.11 -2.75
C GLY A 85 8.18 -0.08 -4.24
N SER A 86 8.31 1.08 -4.89
CA SER A 86 8.29 1.25 -6.35
C SER A 86 9.31 2.29 -6.80
N LYS A 87 9.82 2.18 -8.03
CA LYS A 87 10.86 3.09 -8.57
C LYS A 87 12.10 3.21 -7.68
N ALA A 88 12.53 2.08 -7.10
CA ALA A 88 13.61 2.01 -6.10
C ALA A 88 13.34 2.83 -4.82
N GLN A 89 12.08 2.98 -4.42
CA GLN A 89 11.68 3.74 -3.23
C GLN A 89 10.76 2.90 -2.35
N GLU A 90 11.14 2.72 -1.09
CA GLU A 90 10.27 2.15 -0.05
C GLU A 90 9.03 3.03 0.23
N PHE A 91 7.84 2.42 0.22
CA PHE A 91 6.54 3.01 0.61
C PHE A 91 6.05 2.51 1.98
N LEU A 92 6.39 1.27 2.36
CA LEU A 92 5.97 0.71 3.64
C LEU A 92 6.99 -0.32 4.15
N THR A 93 7.43 -0.14 5.39
CA THR A 93 8.16 -1.16 6.15
C THR A 93 7.41 -1.57 7.40
N LEU A 94 7.26 -2.88 7.56
CA LEU A 94 6.75 -3.52 8.76
C LEU A 94 7.94 -4.09 9.54
N TYR A 95 8.24 -3.45 10.66
CA TYR A 95 9.27 -3.84 11.61
C TYR A 95 8.61 -4.42 12.87
N CYS A 96 8.97 -5.63 13.27
CA CYS A 96 8.47 -6.19 14.53
C CYS A 96 9.65 -6.53 15.46
N GLY A 97 9.84 -5.69 16.48
CA GLY A 97 10.69 -5.97 17.63
C GLY A 97 10.01 -6.92 18.64
N LEU A 98 10.19 -6.70 19.95
CA LEU A 98 9.67 -7.59 21.00
C LEU A 98 8.20 -7.33 21.43
N GLU A 99 7.61 -6.19 21.05
CA GLU A 99 6.21 -5.79 21.28
C GLU A 99 5.77 -4.90 20.10
N GLY A 100 4.75 -5.25 19.29
CA GLY A 100 4.48 -4.58 18.01
C GLY A 100 3.13 -3.86 17.89
N GLU A 101 3.14 -2.57 17.61
CA GLU A 101 1.99 -1.73 17.22
C GLU A 101 2.39 -0.90 15.97
N LEU A 102 1.49 -0.75 14.98
CA LEU A 102 1.69 0.20 13.90
C LEU A 102 1.24 1.59 14.38
N VAL A 103 2.11 2.25 15.13
CA VAL A 103 1.88 3.65 15.48
C VAL A 103 2.47 4.52 14.39
N VAL A 104 1.58 5.20 13.65
CA VAL A 104 1.98 6.22 12.69
C VAL A 104 2.05 7.54 13.44
N ASN A 105 3.25 8.13 13.49
CA ASN A 105 3.57 9.32 14.30
C ASN A 105 3.48 9.09 15.81
N GLN A 106 4.09 8.02 16.34
CA GLN A 106 4.09 7.68 17.77
C GLN A 106 4.65 8.77 18.68
N ASP A 107 5.67 9.50 18.22
CA ASP A 107 6.34 10.54 19.00
C ASP A 107 5.54 11.85 19.06
N GLY A 108 4.46 11.95 18.27
CA GLY A 108 3.58 13.11 18.27
C GLY A 108 4.21 14.37 17.66
N ASP A 109 5.17 14.21 16.75
CA ASP A 109 5.78 15.32 16.01
C ASP A 109 4.75 16.01 15.11
N ALA A 110 5.09 17.21 14.64
CA ALA A 110 4.26 17.99 13.73
C ALA A 110 4.22 17.42 12.29
N ILE A 111 4.04 16.11 12.16
CA ILE A 111 4.01 15.36 10.90
C ILE A 111 2.57 15.21 10.44
N ASN A 112 2.37 15.45 9.15
CA ASN A 112 1.06 15.29 8.57
C ASN A 112 0.92 13.88 7.99
N THR A 113 -0.17 13.20 8.30
CA THR A 113 -0.52 11.91 7.70
C THR A 113 -1.65 12.12 6.74
N HIS A 114 -1.41 11.74 5.50
CA HIS A 114 -2.23 12.18 4.41
C HIS A 114 -2.63 11.00 3.53
N VAL A 115 -3.94 10.89 3.35
CA VAL A 115 -4.54 10.00 2.37
C VAL A 115 -5.09 10.89 1.25
N GLU A 116 -4.38 10.88 0.13
CA GLU A 116 -4.80 11.54 -1.10
C GLU A 116 -5.78 10.67 -1.89
N THR A 117 -6.77 11.30 -2.51
CA THR A 117 -7.60 10.64 -3.54
C THR A 117 -7.44 11.39 -4.86
N ASN A 118 -7.94 10.83 -5.96
CA ASN A 118 -7.76 11.41 -7.30
C ASN A 118 -8.04 12.92 -7.34
N GLU A 119 -7.02 13.70 -7.72
CA GLU A 119 -7.07 15.17 -7.81
C GLU A 119 -7.42 15.90 -6.50
N ASN A 120 -7.40 15.19 -5.37
CA ASN A 120 -7.67 15.74 -4.06
C ASN A 120 -6.53 15.40 -3.09
N SER A 121 -5.63 16.37 -3.01
CA SER A 121 -4.51 16.36 -2.10
C SER A 121 -4.91 16.66 -0.66
N ASN A 122 -6.14 16.41 -0.16
CA ASN A 122 -6.50 16.61 1.26
C ASN A 122 -7.69 15.74 1.71
N SER A 123 -7.89 14.57 1.11
CA SER A 123 -9.10 13.77 1.36
C SER A 123 -9.28 13.33 2.81
N LEU A 124 -8.23 12.79 3.43
CA LEU A 124 -8.10 12.71 4.88
C LEU A 124 -6.71 13.19 5.25
N TYR A 125 -6.65 14.22 6.08
CA TYR A 125 -5.42 14.89 6.40
C TYR A 125 -5.29 15.13 7.89
N ILE A 126 -4.44 14.35 8.54
CA ILE A 126 -4.06 14.58 9.93
C ILE A 126 -2.87 15.54 9.89
N ILE A 127 -2.97 16.65 10.60
CA ILE A 127 -1.97 17.71 10.64
C ILE A 127 -1.33 17.74 12.00
N GLY A 128 -0.04 17.41 12.06
CA GLY A 128 0.69 17.35 13.32
C GLY A 128 0.87 18.72 13.97
N MET A 129 1.19 19.79 13.23
CA MET A 129 1.52 21.11 13.84
C MET A 129 0.41 21.69 14.71
N ASN A 130 -0.84 21.47 14.31
CA ASN A 130 -2.01 21.96 15.03
C ASN A 130 -2.77 20.84 15.75
N ASN A 131 -2.33 19.59 15.61
CA ASN A 131 -3.04 18.38 16.03
C ASN A 131 -4.49 18.35 15.52
N ARG A 132 -4.67 18.56 14.21
CA ARG A 132 -6.00 18.69 13.59
C ARG A 132 -6.23 17.63 12.54
N ILE A 133 -7.50 17.29 12.34
CA ILE A 133 -7.93 16.39 11.27
C ILE A 133 -8.74 17.21 10.27
N GLY A 134 -8.19 17.36 9.07
CA GLY A 134 -8.86 17.85 7.88
C GLY A 134 -9.51 16.73 7.10
N ILE A 135 -10.73 16.97 6.64
CA ILE A 135 -11.41 16.14 5.64
C ILE A 135 -11.75 17.07 4.48
N LEU A 136 -11.17 16.82 3.31
CA LEU A 136 -11.25 17.66 2.10
C LEU A 136 -10.66 19.08 2.28
N ILE A 137 -9.73 19.26 3.22
CA ILE A 137 -9.15 20.56 3.53
C ILE A 137 -7.74 20.45 4.09
N GLY A 138 -6.82 21.23 3.51
CA GLY A 138 -5.41 21.27 3.93
C GLY A 138 -5.10 22.22 5.08
N SER A 139 -6.06 23.05 5.49
CA SER A 139 -5.90 23.99 6.62
C SER A 139 -7.15 24.00 7.53
N PRO A 140 -7.36 22.93 8.31
CA PRO A 140 -8.33 22.86 9.39
C PRO A 140 -8.26 24.08 10.32
N ALA A 141 -9.38 24.77 10.51
CA ALA A 141 -9.49 25.89 11.45
C ALA A 141 -9.78 25.41 12.90
N THR A 142 -10.26 24.18 13.03
CA THR A 142 -10.71 23.51 14.26
C THR A 142 -10.08 22.11 14.38
N GLU A 143 -10.18 21.49 15.56
CA GLU A 143 -9.64 20.14 15.84
C GLU A 143 -10.04 19.11 14.78
N ILE A 144 -11.30 19.13 14.36
CA ILE A 144 -11.76 18.43 13.16
C ILE A 144 -12.42 19.47 12.26
N HIS A 145 -11.99 19.56 11.00
CA HIS A 145 -12.57 20.45 9.99
C HIS A 145 -12.92 19.65 8.74
N VAL A 146 -14.22 19.59 8.43
CA VAL A 146 -14.70 19.08 7.15
C VAL A 146 -14.92 20.26 6.21
N GLY A 147 -14.04 20.39 5.21
CA GLY A 147 -14.08 21.45 4.21
C GLY A 147 -14.65 20.98 2.87
N GLY A 148 -14.57 21.85 1.86
CA GLY A 148 -15.19 21.64 0.54
C GLY A 148 -16.48 22.46 0.34
N THR A 149 -16.99 22.50 -0.89
CA THR A 149 -18.17 23.30 -1.26
C THR A 149 -19.51 22.64 -0.91
N SER A 150 -19.49 21.38 -0.47
CA SER A 150 -20.69 20.57 -0.19
C SER A 150 -20.49 19.62 0.98
N SER A 151 -19.78 20.10 2.01
CA SER A 151 -19.44 19.33 3.20
C SER A 151 -20.70 18.95 4.00
N VAL A 152 -20.97 17.65 4.14
CA VAL A 152 -22.02 17.13 5.02
C VAL A 152 -21.42 16.00 5.85
N ILE A 153 -21.56 16.07 7.17
CA ILE A 153 -21.33 14.93 8.05
C ILE A 153 -22.66 14.22 8.22
N ARG A 154 -22.79 13.06 7.60
CA ARG A 154 -23.97 12.20 7.71
C ARG A 154 -23.72 11.13 8.76
N VAL A 155 -24.59 11.04 9.77
CA VAL A 155 -24.55 10.00 10.81
C VAL A 155 -25.81 9.15 10.68
N ASP A 156 -25.69 8.00 10.02
CA ASP A 156 -26.84 7.13 9.69
C ASP A 156 -27.28 6.19 10.81
N ALA A 157 -26.56 6.07 11.93
CA ALA A 157 -26.98 5.21 13.05
C ALA A 157 -28.28 5.69 13.75
N LEU A 158 -28.82 6.85 13.34
CA LEU A 158 -30.15 7.36 13.71
C LEU A 158 -31.23 7.04 12.65
N ASN A 159 -30.88 6.29 11.59
CA ASN A 159 -31.76 5.95 10.48
C ASN A 159 -32.63 4.72 10.80
N SER A 160 -33.53 4.89 11.75
CA SER A 160 -34.91 4.47 11.49
C SER A 160 -35.73 5.75 11.33
N ILE A 161 -36.86 5.68 10.64
CA ILE A 161 -37.73 6.82 10.29
C ILE A 161 -38.28 7.58 11.55
N ASN A 162 -37.89 7.23 12.79
CA ASN A 162 -38.48 7.64 14.06
C ASN A 162 -37.44 7.98 15.15
N ASN A 163 -36.84 9.17 15.15
CA ASN A 163 -36.51 9.83 16.41
C ASN A 163 -37.53 10.95 16.61
N GLY A 164 -38.33 10.90 17.68
CA GLY A 164 -39.31 11.95 18.00
C GLY A 164 -38.68 13.34 18.23
N ASN A 165 -37.35 13.39 18.37
CA ASN A 165 -36.57 14.62 18.46
C ASN A 165 -36.02 15.10 17.10
N ASN A 166 -36.20 14.33 16.02
CA ASN A 166 -35.92 14.78 14.67
C ASN A 166 -37.15 15.53 14.15
N ASN A 167 -37.10 16.85 14.16
CA ASN A 167 -38.24 17.70 13.81
C ASN A 167 -38.50 17.79 12.29
N GLY A 168 -37.74 17.05 11.46
CA GLY A 168 -37.90 17.03 10.00
C GLY A 168 -37.55 18.36 9.30
N VAL A 169 -37.07 19.35 10.06
CA VAL A 169 -36.60 20.65 9.57
C VAL A 169 -35.11 20.86 9.84
N ASP A 170 -34.56 20.16 10.82
CA ASP A 170 -33.15 20.25 11.20
C ASP A 170 -32.31 19.29 10.35
N LEU A 171 -31.35 19.83 9.60
CA LEU A 171 -30.64 19.10 8.54
C LEU A 171 -29.34 18.43 9.02
N SER A 172 -28.95 18.46 10.30
CA SER A 172 -27.73 17.75 10.73
C SER A 172 -27.57 17.50 12.24
N PRO A 173 -26.95 16.36 12.64
CA PRO A 173 -26.83 15.91 14.04
C PRO A 173 -25.70 16.57 14.85
N LEU A 174 -25.31 17.83 14.54
CA LEU A 174 -24.21 18.53 15.21
C LEU A 174 -24.74 19.41 16.36
N ALA A 175 -24.47 19.05 17.61
CA ALA A 175 -24.69 19.95 18.74
C ALA A 175 -23.58 21.03 18.78
N ALA A 176 -23.95 22.31 18.73
CA ALA A 176 -23.03 23.41 19.04
C ALA A 176 -22.82 23.49 20.56
N SER A 177 -21.57 23.50 21.02
CA SER A 177 -21.22 23.65 22.44
C SER A 177 -21.61 25.04 22.96
N ALA A 178 -22.07 25.11 24.22
CA ALA A 178 -22.65 26.29 24.87
C ALA A 178 -21.70 27.50 25.04
N ASN A 179 -20.46 27.44 24.52
CA ASN A 179 -19.53 28.57 24.49
C ASN A 179 -19.31 29.16 23.09
N VAL A 180 -19.99 28.64 22.07
CA VAL A 180 -20.17 29.38 20.83
C VAL A 180 -21.48 30.12 20.97
N THR A 181 -21.42 31.45 20.95
CA THR A 181 -22.57 32.26 20.58
C THR A 181 -22.98 31.87 19.15
N SER A 182 -23.73 30.79 19.00
CA SER A 182 -24.74 30.77 17.97
C SER A 182 -25.68 31.90 18.39
N LEU A 183 -25.43 33.08 17.84
CA LEU A 183 -26.35 34.20 17.85
C LEU A 183 -27.56 33.71 17.05
N PHE A 184 -28.37 32.86 17.69
CA PHE A 184 -29.75 32.68 17.33
C PHE A 184 -30.29 34.10 17.33
N HIS A 185 -30.61 34.62 16.15
CA HIS A 185 -31.12 35.96 15.98
C HIS A 185 -32.44 36.09 16.75
N LEU A 186 -32.35 36.36 18.06
CA LEU A 186 -33.45 36.86 18.85
C LEU A 186 -33.40 38.39 18.79
N LEU A 187 -33.58 38.94 17.58
CA LEU A 187 -34.05 40.31 17.45
C LEU A 187 -35.57 40.30 17.35
N HIS A 188 -36.21 39.88 18.44
CA HIS A 188 -37.60 40.22 18.73
C HIS A 188 -37.68 40.49 20.24
N PHE A 189 -38.15 41.69 20.58
CA PHE A 189 -38.29 42.29 21.92
C PHE A 189 -37.15 43.18 22.43
N LEU A 190 -37.06 44.40 21.85
CA LEU A 190 -37.00 45.59 22.70
C LEU A 190 -37.62 46.82 22.00
N THR A 191 -38.95 46.80 21.86
CA THR A 191 -39.75 48.01 21.62
C THR A 191 -40.85 48.12 22.67
N ILE A 192 -40.50 47.96 23.95
CA ILE A 192 -41.33 48.42 25.07
C ILE A 192 -40.36 48.98 26.11
N LEU A 193 -40.56 50.26 26.48
CA LEU A 193 -39.78 51.11 27.38
C LEU A 193 -38.74 52.04 26.72
N LYS A 194 -39.22 53.01 25.94
CA LYS A 194 -39.29 54.42 26.35
C LYS A 194 -40.52 55.08 25.75
#